data_AF-A0A8J1J813-F1
#
_entry.id   AF-A0A8J1J813-F1
#
_cell.length_a   1.000
_cell.length_b   1.000
_cell.length_c   1.000
_cell.angle_alpha   90.00
_cell.angle_beta   90.00
_cell.angle_gamma   90.00
#
_symmetry.space_group_name_H-M   'P 1'
#
loop_
_entity.id
_entity.type
_entity.pdbx_description
1 polymer ?
#
loop_
_entity_poly.entity_id
_entity_poly.type
_entity_poly.pdbx_seq_one_letter_code
_entity_poly.pdbx_strand_id
1 'polypeptide(L)'
;MKALILITSLLAVAFATDNININNEDNTGTDVHQTVNIDNHDNVANVNQYNGWNSWDSMWDFNRGLFAVRLLSKKACVVSRINRNVAPNLERLSKVSQEKQKANAPPPPSMTYTVTKNRVRNVAQFGKHITALCKDIPTYHATEVQDPSLYETECIKNSIITIMGIFICGLPTTCQNLQL
;
A
#
# COMPACT_ATOMS: atom_id res chain seq x y z
N MET A 1 26.70 54.99 -16.08
CA MET A 1 26.62 53.55 -15.78
C MET A 1 25.66 53.33 -14.62
N LYS A 2 24.48 52.75 -14.84
CA LYS A 2 23.59 52.29 -13.77
C LYS A 2 23.11 50.89 -14.17
N ALA A 3 23.67 49.86 -13.54
CA ALA A 3 23.19 48.49 -13.72
C ALA A 3 22.07 48.25 -12.69
N LEU A 4 20.87 47.95 -13.17
CA LEU A 4 19.76 47.48 -12.35
C LEU A 4 19.92 45.96 -12.21
N ILE A 5 20.23 45.47 -11.01
CA ILE A 5 20.26 44.03 -10.72
C ILE A 5 18.85 43.64 -10.29
N LEU A 6 18.10 43.02 -11.20
CA LEU A 6 16.83 42.36 -10.89
C LEU A 6 17.15 41.01 -10.25
N ILE A 7 17.01 40.91 -8.94
CA ILE A 7 17.08 39.64 -8.21
C ILE A 7 15.71 38.97 -8.38
N THR A 8 15.59 38.11 -9.39
CA THR A 8 14.43 37.21 -9.50
C THR A 8 14.55 36.14 -8.42
N SER A 9 13.74 36.23 -7.38
CA SER A 9 13.61 35.17 -6.38
C SER A 9 13.05 33.92 -7.04
N LEU A 10 13.90 32.93 -7.32
CA LEU A 10 13.46 31.57 -7.58
C LEU A 10 12.92 31.01 -6.25
N LEU A 11 11.60 31.08 -6.06
CA LEU A 11 10.91 30.22 -5.11
C LEU A 11 11.01 28.79 -5.65
N ALA A 12 12.09 28.09 -5.31
CA ALA A 12 12.11 26.64 -5.47
C ALA A 12 11.02 26.08 -4.55
N VAL A 13 9.91 25.64 -5.14
CA VAL A 13 8.90 24.87 -4.42
C VAL A 13 9.60 23.58 -4.02
N ALA A 14 10.02 23.49 -2.76
CA ALA A 14 10.55 22.25 -2.21
C ALA A 14 9.38 21.25 -2.16
N PHE A 15 9.36 20.30 -3.08
CA PHE A 15 8.41 19.18 -3.02
C PHE A 15 8.81 18.29 -1.85
N ALA A 16 7.92 18.11 -0.89
CA ALA A 16 8.17 17.30 0.30
C ALA A 16 7.87 15.82 0.00
N THR A 17 8.94 15.02 -0.10
CA THR A 17 8.87 13.56 -0.04
C THR A 17 9.25 13.09 1.36
N ASP A 18 8.33 12.42 2.06
CA ASP A 18 8.60 11.87 3.40
C ASP A 18 8.97 10.39 3.29
N ASN A 19 10.16 10.00 3.74
CA ASN A 19 10.63 8.61 3.78
C ASN A 19 10.82 8.15 5.23
N ILE A 20 10.06 7.14 5.65
CA ILE A 20 9.98 6.69 7.04
C ILE A 20 10.29 5.20 7.09
N ASN A 21 11.28 4.82 7.90
CA ASN A 21 11.61 3.43 8.17
C ASN A 21 11.02 2.99 9.51
N ILE A 22 10.37 1.84 9.54
CA ILE A 22 9.68 1.29 10.70
C ILE A 22 10.17 -0.15 10.91
N ASN A 23 10.73 -0.41 12.07
CA ASN A 23 11.12 -1.75 12.49
C ASN A 23 9.95 -2.33 13.30
N ASN A 24 9.44 -3.48 12.90
CA ASN A 24 8.47 -4.25 13.68
C ASN A 24 9.04 -5.65 13.93
N GLU A 25 8.62 -6.29 15.01
CA GLU A 25 8.81 -7.73 15.18
C GLU A 25 7.57 -8.44 14.61
N ASP A 26 7.75 -9.53 13.85
CA ASP A 26 6.62 -10.39 13.51
C ASP A 26 6.23 -11.30 14.68
N ASN A 27 5.15 -12.07 14.50
CA ASN A 27 4.63 -12.99 15.50
C ASN A 27 5.60 -14.14 15.87
N THR A 28 6.76 -14.23 15.21
CA THR A 28 7.83 -15.20 15.48
C THR A 28 9.08 -14.57 16.11
N GLY A 29 9.06 -13.25 16.38
CA GLY A 29 10.20 -12.49 16.88
C GLY A 29 11.25 -12.17 15.81
N THR A 30 10.89 -12.30 14.52
CA THR A 30 11.78 -11.92 13.42
C THR A 30 11.61 -10.42 13.12
N ASP A 31 12.72 -9.70 12.99
CA ASP A 31 12.72 -8.30 12.58
C ASP A 31 12.15 -8.16 11.15
N VAL A 32 11.03 -7.47 11.06
CA VAL A 32 10.35 -7.10 9.83
C VAL A 32 10.49 -5.60 9.61
N HIS A 33 11.19 -5.24 8.55
CA HIS A 33 11.37 -3.84 8.16
C HIS A 33 10.26 -3.38 7.23
N GLN A 34 9.67 -2.22 7.53
CA GLN A 34 8.69 -1.54 6.69
C GLN A 34 9.21 -0.16 6.29
N THR A 35 9.04 0.22 5.03
CA THR A 35 9.32 1.58 4.56
C THR A 35 8.04 2.23 4.08
N VAL A 36 7.80 3.46 4.50
CA VAL A 36 6.72 4.32 4.02
C VAL A 36 7.35 5.46 3.27
N ASN A 37 6.96 5.67 2.02
CA ASN A 37 7.38 6.83 1.26
C ASN A 37 6.14 7.56 0.71
N ILE A 38 6.04 8.83 1.05
CA ILE A 38 4.91 9.71 0.74
C ILE A 38 5.41 10.75 -0.27
N ASP A 39 4.74 10.81 -1.41
CA ASP A 39 4.92 11.86 -2.39
C ASP A 39 3.69 12.77 -2.35
N ASN A 40 3.84 13.92 -1.67
CA ASN A 40 2.79 14.92 -1.55
C ASN A 40 2.49 15.63 -2.88
N HIS A 41 3.42 15.61 -3.85
CA HIS A 41 3.22 16.21 -5.16
C HIS A 41 2.28 15.37 -6.02
N ASP A 42 2.56 14.07 -6.13
CA ASP A 42 1.74 13.13 -6.88
C ASP A 42 0.52 12.64 -6.08
N ASN A 43 0.40 13.02 -4.80
CA ASN A 43 -0.63 12.60 -3.85
C ASN A 43 -0.72 11.06 -3.76
N VAL A 44 0.44 10.44 -3.57
CA VAL A 44 0.60 8.99 -3.47
C VAL A 44 1.43 8.58 -2.26
N ALA A 45 1.24 7.35 -1.80
CA ALA A 45 2.12 6.73 -0.81
C ALA A 45 2.46 5.30 -1.23
N ASN A 46 3.73 4.90 -1.09
CA ASN A 46 4.10 3.50 -1.10
C ASN A 46 4.43 3.02 0.31
N VAL A 47 3.99 1.81 0.63
CA VAL A 47 4.42 1.12 1.85
C VAL A 47 4.94 -0.24 1.43
N ASN A 48 6.16 -0.56 1.83
CA ASN A 48 6.81 -1.82 1.48
C ASN A 48 7.20 -2.54 2.76
N GLN A 49 7.06 -3.87 2.77
CA GLN A 49 7.53 -4.72 3.85
C GLN A 49 8.53 -5.73 3.33
N TYR A 50 9.65 -5.81 4.03
CA TYR A 50 10.71 -6.76 3.78
C TYR A 50 10.64 -7.88 4.82
N ASN A 51 10.04 -9.01 4.45
CA ASN A 51 9.94 -10.23 5.27
C ASN A 51 10.18 -11.49 4.41
N GLY A 52 11.33 -11.57 3.75
CA GLY A 52 11.69 -12.69 2.89
C GLY A 52 10.61 -13.03 1.85
N TRP A 53 10.15 -14.29 1.82
CA TRP A 53 9.08 -14.74 0.92
C TRP A 53 7.71 -14.12 1.21
N ASN A 54 7.49 -13.62 2.43
CA ASN A 54 6.26 -12.95 2.86
C ASN A 54 6.31 -11.43 2.67
N SER A 55 7.29 -10.94 1.89
CA SER A 55 7.38 -9.52 1.51
C SER A 55 6.19 -9.09 0.66
N TRP A 56 5.85 -7.82 0.75
CA TRP A 56 4.82 -7.20 -0.06
C TRP A 56 5.11 -5.72 -0.26
N ASP A 57 4.57 -5.17 -1.34
CA ASP A 57 4.67 -3.77 -1.68
C ASP A 57 3.26 -3.23 -1.92
N SER A 58 2.98 -2.00 -1.47
CA SER A 58 1.69 -1.36 -1.69
C SER A 58 1.86 0.04 -2.27
N MET A 59 0.89 0.44 -3.09
CA MET A 59 0.81 1.76 -3.70
C MET A 59 -0.60 2.31 -3.47
N TRP A 60 -0.67 3.51 -2.93
CA TRP A 60 -1.89 4.22 -2.61
C TRP A 60 -1.94 5.49 -3.47
N ASP A 61 -2.87 5.53 -4.42
CA ASP A 61 -3.10 6.69 -5.27
C ASP A 61 -4.37 7.41 -4.80
N PHE A 62 -4.17 8.45 -3.99
CA PHE A 62 -5.28 9.19 -3.37
C PHE A 62 -6.01 10.09 -4.37
N ASN A 63 -5.34 10.48 -5.47
CA ASN A 63 -5.99 11.18 -6.58
C ASN A 63 -7.02 10.28 -7.27
N ARG A 64 -6.70 9.01 -7.49
CA ARG A 64 -7.61 8.02 -8.10
C ARG A 64 -8.53 7.34 -7.10
N GLY A 65 -8.25 7.44 -5.79
CA GLY A 65 -8.99 6.73 -4.76
C GLY A 65 -8.80 5.21 -4.84
N LEU A 66 -7.63 4.76 -5.29
CA LEU A 66 -7.30 3.35 -5.48
C LEU A 66 -6.04 3.01 -4.69
N PHE A 67 -5.98 1.79 -4.17
CA PHE A 67 -4.74 1.21 -3.71
C PHE A 67 -4.49 -0.13 -4.40
N ALA A 68 -3.23 -0.53 -4.46
CA ALA A 68 -2.83 -1.84 -4.89
C ALA A 68 -1.78 -2.43 -3.95
N VAL A 69 -1.79 -3.76 -3.81
CA VAL A 69 -0.83 -4.54 -3.03
C VAL A 69 -0.28 -5.66 -3.89
N ARG A 70 1.04 -5.71 -4.05
CA ARG A 70 1.79 -6.81 -4.66
C ARG A 70 2.25 -7.75 -3.56
N LEU A 71 1.79 -8.99 -3.61
CA LEU A 71 2.09 -10.03 -2.62
C LEU A 71 3.09 -11.03 -3.22
N LEU A 72 4.32 -11.04 -2.70
CA LEU A 72 5.41 -11.84 -3.27
C LEU A 72 5.12 -13.35 -3.17
N SER A 73 4.73 -13.84 -1.99
CA SER A 73 4.43 -15.26 -1.76
C SER A 73 3.30 -15.80 -2.63
N LYS A 74 2.34 -14.94 -3.01
CA LYS A 74 1.19 -15.32 -3.83
C LYS A 74 1.39 -15.06 -5.33
N LYS A 75 2.47 -14.38 -5.72
CA LYS A 75 2.72 -13.95 -7.11
C LYS A 75 1.49 -13.25 -7.70
N ALA A 76 0.84 -12.40 -6.91
CA ALA A 76 -0.40 -11.72 -7.27
C ALA A 76 -0.34 -10.24 -6.86
N CYS A 77 -1.01 -9.40 -7.64
CA CYS A 77 -1.35 -8.04 -7.27
C CYS A 77 -2.86 -7.93 -7.06
N VAL A 78 -3.25 -7.19 -6.02
CA VAL A 78 -4.65 -6.88 -5.72
C VAL A 78 -4.84 -5.40 -5.82
N VAL A 79 -5.91 -4.96 -6.48
CA VAL A 79 -6.31 -3.56 -6.57
C VAL A 79 -7.71 -3.36 -5.99
N SER A 80 -7.90 -2.30 -5.24
CA SER A 80 -9.20 -1.96 -4.64
C SER A 80 -9.36 -0.46 -4.47
N ARG A 81 -10.58 -0.04 -4.13
CA ARG A 81 -10.89 1.35 -3.76
C ARG A 81 -10.41 1.64 -2.35
N ILE A 82 -9.91 2.87 -2.15
CA ILE A 82 -9.60 3.39 -0.83
C ILE A 82 -10.91 3.74 -0.12
N ASN A 83 -11.15 3.15 1.04
CA ASN A 83 -12.17 3.64 1.96
C ASN A 83 -11.67 4.89 2.68
N ARG A 84 -12.02 6.07 2.16
CA ARG A 84 -11.57 7.36 2.69
C ARG A 84 -12.11 7.67 4.10
N ASN A 85 -13.11 6.94 4.57
CA ASN A 85 -13.65 7.11 5.92
C ASN A 85 -12.80 6.38 6.98
N VAL A 86 -11.97 5.41 6.56
CA VAL A 86 -11.20 4.54 7.46
C VAL A 86 -9.69 4.69 7.22
N ALA A 87 -9.25 4.71 5.96
CA ALA A 87 -7.85 4.87 5.61
C ALA A 87 -7.35 6.29 5.95
N PRO A 88 -6.13 6.45 6.51
CA PRO A 88 -5.55 7.75 6.77
C PRO A 88 -5.27 8.50 5.45
N ASN A 89 -5.47 9.81 5.44
CA ASN A 89 -4.94 10.68 4.38
C ASN A 89 -3.40 10.80 4.52
N LEU A 90 -2.72 11.39 3.53
CA LEU A 90 -1.25 11.48 3.52
C LEU A 90 -0.67 12.20 4.74
N GLU A 91 -1.28 13.30 5.17
CA GLU A 91 -0.82 14.04 6.35
C GLU A 91 -0.90 13.18 7.61
N ARG A 92 -2.03 12.48 7.79
CA ARG A 92 -2.24 11.58 8.92
C ARG A 92 -1.34 10.36 8.82
N LEU A 93 -1.06 9.86 7.61
CA LEU A 93 -0.15 8.76 7.37
C LEU A 93 1.27 9.13 7.81
N SER A 94 1.78 10.30 7.41
CA SER A 94 3.11 10.79 7.84
C SER A 94 3.21 10.85 9.37
N LYS A 95 2.19 11.43 10.03
CA LYS A 95 2.11 11.49 11.50
C LYS A 95 2.06 10.10 12.15
N VAL A 96 1.17 9.22 11.68
CA VAL A 96 1.00 7.87 12.24
C VAL A 96 2.26 7.02 12.03
N SER A 97 2.94 7.16 10.89
CA SER A 97 4.20 6.47 10.60
C SER A 97 5.34 6.94 11.51
N GLN A 98 5.40 8.23 11.86
CA GLN A 98 6.34 8.74 12.85
C GLN A 98 5.98 8.30 14.28
N GLU A 99 4.69 8.30 14.63
CA GLU A 99 4.19 7.84 15.93
C GLU A 99 4.38 6.33 16.14
N LYS A 100 4.26 5.52 15.09
CA LYS A 100 4.49 4.06 15.11
C LYS A 100 5.91 3.67 15.53
N GLN A 101 6.87 4.59 15.42
CA GLN A 101 8.22 4.39 15.97
C GLN A 101 8.25 4.42 17.51
N LYS A 102 7.14 4.78 18.17
CA LYS A 102 6.98 4.77 19.63
C LYS A 102 6.29 3.47 20.05
N ALA A 103 6.80 2.84 21.12
CA ALA A 103 6.45 1.48 21.54
C ALA A 103 4.97 1.21 21.89
N ASN A 104 4.09 2.22 21.93
CA ASN A 104 2.68 2.10 22.38
C ASN A 104 1.65 2.73 21.43
N ALA A 105 1.96 2.88 20.14
CA ALA A 105 0.99 3.42 19.19
C ALA A 105 -0.23 2.46 19.03
N PRO A 106 -1.48 2.95 19.13
CA PRO A 106 -2.66 2.13 18.87
C PRO A 106 -2.60 1.49 17.47
N PRO A 107 -3.14 0.28 17.29
CA PRO A 107 -3.28 -0.30 15.96
C PRO A 107 -4.17 0.61 15.09
N PRO A 108 -3.88 0.76 13.79
CA PRO A 108 -4.76 1.50 12.91
C PRO A 108 -6.12 0.79 12.79
N PRO A 109 -7.19 1.53 12.45
CA PRO A 109 -8.45 0.94 12.04
C PRO A 109 -8.23 -0.11 10.94
N SER A 110 -8.91 -1.24 11.05
CA SER A 110 -8.77 -2.36 10.11
C SER A 110 -9.83 -2.33 9.01
N MET A 111 -9.42 -2.74 7.81
CA MET A 111 -10.28 -2.94 6.64
C MET A 111 -10.00 -4.32 6.05
N THR A 112 -11.05 -5.09 5.78
CA THR A 112 -10.91 -6.40 5.15
C THR A 112 -11.42 -6.36 3.72
N TYR A 113 -10.68 -6.96 2.80
CA TYR A 113 -11.00 -7.01 1.39
C TYR A 113 -11.02 -8.44 0.88
N THR A 114 -12.03 -8.79 0.09
CA THR A 114 -12.14 -10.10 -0.55
C THR A 114 -11.80 -9.98 -2.03
N VAL A 115 -10.88 -10.82 -2.50
CA VAL A 115 -10.44 -10.86 -3.89
C VAL A 115 -11.50 -11.52 -4.77
N THR A 116 -11.78 -10.86 -5.88
CA THR A 116 -12.66 -11.39 -6.93
C THR A 116 -11.92 -12.42 -7.78
N LYS A 117 -12.64 -13.42 -8.28
CA LYS A 117 -12.06 -14.50 -9.10
C LYS A 117 -11.52 -14.01 -10.46
N ASN A 118 -12.00 -12.86 -10.95
CA ASN A 118 -11.71 -12.39 -12.29
C ASN A 118 -10.40 -11.59 -12.33
N ARG A 119 -9.47 -12.03 -13.18
CA ARG A 119 -8.25 -11.29 -13.46
C ARG A 119 -8.55 -9.98 -14.19
N VAL A 120 -7.86 -8.92 -13.79
CA VAL A 120 -7.85 -7.64 -14.51
C VAL A 120 -7.18 -7.84 -15.87
N ARG A 121 -7.88 -7.45 -16.94
CA ARG A 121 -7.35 -7.52 -18.32
C ARG A 121 -6.38 -6.39 -18.66
N ASN A 122 -6.67 -5.18 -18.18
CA ASN A 122 -5.86 -3.99 -18.44
C ASN A 122 -5.49 -3.30 -17.13
N VAL A 123 -4.26 -3.49 -16.65
CA VAL A 123 -3.78 -2.85 -15.42
C VAL A 123 -3.54 -1.34 -15.63
N ALA A 124 -3.24 -0.91 -16.86
CA ALA A 124 -2.94 0.48 -17.20
C ALA A 124 -4.10 1.45 -16.87
N GLN A 125 -5.33 0.94 -16.78
CA GLN A 125 -6.50 1.72 -16.39
C GLN A 125 -6.39 2.33 -14.98
N PHE A 126 -5.56 1.74 -14.11
CA PHE A 126 -5.37 2.20 -12.72
C PHE A 126 -4.32 3.30 -12.57
N GLY A 127 -3.66 3.73 -13.65
CA GLY A 127 -2.67 4.81 -13.63
C GLY A 127 -1.23 4.33 -13.47
N LYS A 128 -0.28 5.26 -13.67
CA LYS A 128 1.16 4.96 -13.81
C LYS A 128 1.74 4.23 -12.58
N HIS A 129 1.39 4.65 -11.37
CA HIS A 129 1.97 4.10 -10.14
C HIS A 129 1.52 2.66 -9.87
N ILE A 130 0.21 2.37 -9.94
CA ILE A 130 -0.33 1.01 -9.78
C ILE A 130 0.14 0.11 -10.92
N THR A 131 0.21 0.64 -12.15
CA THR A 131 0.74 -0.10 -13.31
C THR A 131 2.19 -0.52 -13.09
N ALA A 132 3.02 0.39 -12.57
CA ALA A 132 4.41 0.09 -12.26
C ALA A 132 4.54 -0.97 -11.15
N LEU A 133 3.75 -0.85 -10.07
CA LEU A 133 3.74 -1.81 -8.96
C LEU A 133 3.39 -3.22 -9.44
N CYS A 134 2.33 -3.34 -10.23
CA CYS A 134 1.72 -4.61 -10.61
C CYS A 134 2.19 -5.14 -11.97
N LYS A 135 3.27 -4.56 -12.51
CA LYS A 135 3.87 -4.97 -13.77
C LYS A 135 4.26 -6.46 -13.73
N ASP A 136 3.96 -7.17 -14.81
CA ASP A 136 4.29 -8.58 -15.03
C ASP A 136 3.70 -9.56 -14.00
N ILE A 137 2.70 -9.14 -13.22
CA ILE A 137 2.03 -9.96 -12.20
C ILE A 137 0.51 -10.03 -12.46
N PRO A 138 -0.12 -11.22 -12.30
CA PRO A 138 -1.58 -11.34 -12.32
C PRO A 138 -2.23 -10.40 -11.31
N THR A 139 -3.07 -9.49 -11.82
CA THR A 139 -3.77 -8.49 -11.01
C THR A 139 -5.24 -8.85 -10.86
N TYR A 140 -5.79 -8.74 -9.67
CA TYR A 140 -7.19 -9.04 -9.34
C TYR A 140 -7.85 -7.86 -8.62
N HIS A 141 -9.15 -7.68 -8.83
CA HIS A 141 -9.91 -6.73 -8.02
C HIS A 141 -10.19 -7.32 -6.64
N ALA A 142 -10.26 -6.47 -5.62
CA ALA A 142 -10.87 -6.81 -4.34
C ALA A 142 -11.94 -5.79 -3.94
N THR A 143 -12.85 -6.23 -3.08
CA THR A 143 -13.93 -5.42 -2.53
C THR A 143 -13.88 -5.45 -1.02
N GLU A 144 -14.05 -4.30 -0.38
CA GLU A 144 -14.14 -4.22 1.07
C GLU A 144 -15.37 -4.97 1.58
N VAL A 145 -15.23 -5.67 2.70
CA VAL A 145 -16.30 -6.41 3.36
C VAL A 145 -16.44 -5.95 4.80
N GLN A 146 -17.68 -5.74 5.24
CA GLN A 146 -17.96 -5.28 6.62
C GLN A 146 -17.86 -6.40 7.64
N ASP A 147 -18.20 -7.63 7.25
CA ASP A 147 -18.12 -8.80 8.12
C ASP A 147 -17.27 -9.91 7.46
N PRO A 148 -15.99 -10.02 7.84
CA PRO A 148 -15.11 -11.07 7.36
C PRO A 148 -15.55 -12.48 7.76
N SER A 149 -16.34 -12.62 8.84
CA SER A 149 -16.77 -13.93 9.36
C SER A 149 -17.73 -14.65 8.43
N LEU A 150 -18.37 -13.90 7.52
CA LEU A 150 -19.26 -14.44 6.48
C LEU A 150 -18.51 -15.04 5.29
N TYR A 151 -17.18 -14.90 5.24
CA TYR A 151 -16.34 -15.40 4.16
C TYR A 151 -15.44 -16.52 4.71
N GLU A 152 -15.79 -17.78 4.44
CA GLU A 152 -14.99 -18.99 4.74
C GLU A 152 -13.73 -19.09 3.83
N THR A 153 -12.98 -18.00 3.70
CA THR A 153 -11.79 -17.94 2.84
C THR A 153 -10.55 -17.68 3.65
N GLU A 154 -9.44 -18.32 3.28
CA GLU A 154 -8.14 -18.00 3.86
C GLU A 154 -7.81 -16.52 3.63
N CYS A 155 -7.60 -15.80 4.74
CA CYS A 155 -7.17 -14.43 4.75
C CYS A 155 -5.68 -14.36 5.06
N ILE A 156 -4.92 -13.61 4.27
CA ILE A 156 -3.56 -13.27 4.67
C ILE A 156 -3.69 -12.17 5.72
N LYS A 157 -3.67 -12.61 6.98
CA LYS A 157 -3.63 -11.75 8.16
C LYS A 157 -2.21 -11.29 8.49
N ASN A 158 -1.22 -12.05 8.03
CA ASN A 158 0.16 -11.82 8.38
C ASN A 158 0.66 -10.59 7.64
N SER A 159 0.64 -9.48 8.38
CA SER A 159 1.50 -8.31 8.24
C SER A 159 1.32 -7.43 6.99
N ILE A 160 0.16 -7.42 6.32
CA ILE A 160 0.02 -6.74 5.01
C ILE A 160 0.02 -5.20 5.04
N ILE A 161 -0.32 -4.48 6.12
CA ILE A 161 0.24 -3.15 6.41
C ILE A 161 -0.11 -2.78 7.86
N THR A 162 0.80 -2.90 8.84
CA THR A 162 0.53 -2.53 10.25
C THR A 162 0.16 -1.04 10.43
N ILE A 163 0.39 -0.22 9.40
CA ILE A 163 0.14 1.22 9.37
C ILE A 163 -1.19 1.55 8.65
N MET A 164 -1.58 0.77 7.63
CA MET A 164 -2.81 1.01 6.86
C MET A 164 -3.96 0.07 7.25
N GLY A 165 -3.71 -0.95 8.08
CA GLY A 165 -4.74 -1.81 8.66
C GLY A 165 -5.46 -2.73 7.66
N ILE A 166 -4.82 -3.13 6.55
CA ILE A 166 -5.47 -3.94 5.51
C ILE A 166 -5.32 -5.44 5.76
N PHE A 167 -6.43 -6.15 5.57
CA PHE A 167 -6.52 -7.60 5.49
C PHE A 167 -7.06 -8.00 4.12
N ILE A 168 -6.43 -8.98 3.45
CA ILE A 168 -6.83 -9.45 2.12
C ILE A 168 -7.16 -10.95 2.17
N CYS A 169 -8.34 -11.31 1.68
CA CYS A 169 -8.90 -12.66 1.70
C CYS A 169 -9.23 -13.17 0.30
N GLY A 170 -9.32 -14.49 0.13
CA GLY A 170 -9.76 -15.11 -1.12
C GLY A 170 -8.76 -15.02 -2.27
N LEU A 171 -7.47 -14.84 -1.95
CA LEU A 171 -6.41 -14.88 -2.95
C LEU A 171 -6.30 -16.29 -3.55
N PRO A 172 -6.04 -16.42 -4.86
CA PRO A 172 -5.75 -17.71 -5.44
C PRO A 172 -4.52 -18.31 -4.74
N THR A 173 -4.67 -19.50 -4.16
CA THR A 173 -3.54 -20.27 -3.64
C THR A 173 -2.64 -20.64 -4.82
N THR A 174 -1.33 -20.45 -4.67
CA THR A 174 -0.36 -20.83 -5.70
C THR A 174 -0.48 -22.33 -6.01
N CYS A 175 -0.74 -22.63 -7.29
CA CYS A 175 -0.64 -23.93 -7.96
C CYS A 175 -1.39 -25.11 -7.29
N GLN A 176 -2.70 -25.20 -7.50
CA GLN A 176 -3.35 -26.49 -7.73
C GLN A 176 -3.82 -26.53 -9.18
N ASN A 177 -3.10 -27.32 -9.98
CA ASN A 177 -3.45 -27.81 -11.31
C ASN A 177 -4.51 -27.02 -12.07
N LEU A 178 -4.08 -26.11 -12.96
CA LEU A 178 -4.77 -26.01 -14.25
C LEU A 178 -4.55 -27.37 -14.95
N GLN A 179 -5.45 -28.32 -14.71
CA GLN A 179 -5.62 -29.40 -15.66
C GLN A 179 -6.28 -28.83 -16.90
N LEU A 180 -5.69 -29.25 -18.03
CA LEU A 180 -5.95 -28.91 -19.43
C LEU A 180 -7.44 -28.78 -19.80
#